data_AF-A0A0Q6BTP3-F1
#
_entry.id   AF-A0A0Q6BTP3-F1
#
_cell.length_a   1.000
_cell.length_b   1.000
_cell.length_c   1.000
_cell.angle_alpha   90.00
_cell.angle_beta   90.00
_cell.angle_gamma   90.00
#
_symmetry.space_group_name_H-M   'P 1'
#
loop_
_entity.id
_entity.type
_entity.pdbx_description
1 polymer ?
#
loop_
_entity_poly.entity_id
_entity_poly.type
_entity_poly.pdbx_seq_one_letter_code
_entity_poly.pdbx_strand_id
1 'polypeptide(L)'
;MSDTIRFDGDLDLWARVPSPCVDVCKYKRQGRCIGCSMTKMEKDMFPRHGGGAAKKAFIEGLVGRLAEATRNPGFWIMSYRRKCEMEGVECPIREETADEVAVAPNESEKSPAG
;
A
#
# COMPACT_ATOMS: atom_id res chain seq x y z
N MET A 1 9.61 9.48 7.07
CA MET A 1 10.11 8.24 6.39
C MET A 1 8.97 7.31 5.96
N SER A 2 7.70 7.63 6.25
CA SER A 2 6.52 6.98 5.66
C SER A 2 5.88 7.83 4.56
N ASP A 3 6.43 9.02 4.29
CA ASP A 3 5.85 10.08 3.44
C ASP A 3 6.04 9.81 1.94
N THR A 4 6.32 8.57 1.56
CA THR A 4 6.80 8.19 0.24
C THR A 4 5.86 7.22 -0.47
N ILE A 5 4.78 6.76 0.18
CA ILE A 5 3.83 5.81 -0.42
C ILE A 5 2.50 6.54 -0.66
N ARG A 6 2.08 6.61 -1.93
CA ARG A 6 0.76 7.13 -2.32
C ARG A 6 -0.22 6.02 -2.67
N PHE A 7 -1.50 6.33 -2.41
CA PHE A 7 -2.65 5.47 -2.68
C PHE A 7 -3.59 6.17 -3.67
N ASP A 8 -3.51 5.78 -4.93
CA ASP A 8 -4.24 6.40 -6.03
C ASP A 8 -5.47 5.58 -6.45
N GLY A 9 -6.25 6.13 -7.38
CA GLY A 9 -7.36 5.45 -8.03
C GLY A 9 -8.69 5.49 -7.28
N ASP A 10 -9.76 5.19 -8.03
CA ASP A 10 -11.13 5.17 -7.53
C ASP A 10 -11.50 3.84 -6.85
N LEU A 11 -12.68 3.81 -6.22
CA LEU A 11 -13.14 2.61 -5.51
C LEU A 11 -13.37 1.40 -6.45
N ASP A 12 -13.55 1.62 -7.75
CA ASP A 12 -13.73 0.54 -8.73
C ASP A 12 -12.39 -0.12 -9.08
N LEU A 13 -11.30 0.65 -9.16
CA LEU A 13 -9.94 0.11 -9.19
C LEU A 13 -9.67 -0.69 -7.92
N TRP A 14 -9.92 -0.08 -6.75
CA TRP A 14 -9.72 -0.74 -5.45
C TRP A 14 -10.58 -1.99 -5.27
N ALA A 15 -11.75 -2.10 -5.89
CA ALA A 15 -12.57 -3.31 -5.86
C ALA A 15 -11.91 -4.47 -6.61
N ARG A 16 -11.07 -4.18 -7.61
CA ARG A 16 -10.41 -5.18 -8.47
C ARG A 16 -9.06 -5.64 -7.94
N VAL A 17 -8.43 -4.92 -7.01
CA VAL A 17 -7.08 -5.27 -6.57
C VAL A 17 -7.01 -6.66 -5.92
N PRO A 18 -5.89 -7.39 -6.13
CA PRO A 18 -5.69 -8.72 -5.58
C PRO A 18 -5.36 -8.68 -4.09
N SER A 19 -5.20 -9.86 -3.49
CA SER A 19 -4.74 -9.97 -2.10
C SER A 19 -3.32 -9.38 -1.93
N PRO A 20 -3.06 -8.63 -0.83
CA PRO A 20 -1.74 -8.07 -0.50
C PRO A 20 -0.70 -9.12 -0.07
N CYS A 21 -1.07 -10.39 -0.04
CA CYS A 21 -0.14 -11.50 0.18
C CYS A 21 0.80 -11.65 -1.03
N VAL A 22 2.11 -11.70 -0.77
CA VAL A 22 3.18 -11.92 -1.78
C VAL A 22 3.57 -13.39 -1.92
N ASP A 23 2.71 -14.29 -1.44
CA ASP A 23 2.77 -15.75 -1.64
C ASP A 23 4.01 -16.49 -1.09
N VAL A 24 4.80 -15.84 -0.21
CA VAL A 24 5.96 -16.42 0.51
C VAL A 24 5.67 -16.72 1.98
N CYS A 25 4.41 -17.04 2.32
CA CYS A 25 3.92 -17.11 3.70
C CYS A 25 4.80 -17.94 4.64
N LYS A 26 5.52 -17.27 5.54
CA LYS A 26 6.26 -17.87 6.66
C LYS A 26 6.01 -17.04 7.92
N TYR A 27 5.25 -17.57 8.87
CA TYR A 27 4.79 -16.85 10.08
C TYR A 27 5.77 -17.02 11.25
N LYS A 28 6.83 -16.20 11.29
CA LYS A 28 7.91 -16.32 12.29
C LYS A 28 8.05 -15.10 13.21
N ARG A 29 7.34 -13.99 12.93
CA ARG A 29 7.41 -12.73 13.69
C ARG A 29 6.16 -12.58 14.56
N GLN A 30 6.09 -13.28 15.70
CA GLN A 30 4.90 -13.26 16.58
C GLN A 30 3.59 -13.59 15.82
N GLY A 31 3.64 -14.63 14.97
CA GLY A 31 2.49 -15.01 14.14
C GLY A 31 2.31 -14.20 12.85
N ARG A 32 3.19 -13.23 12.55
CA ARG A 32 3.18 -12.45 11.31
C ARG A 32 4.10 -13.04 10.23
N CYS A 33 3.63 -12.95 8.99
CA CYS A 33 4.36 -13.34 7.79
C CYS A 33 5.61 -12.49 7.59
N ILE A 34 6.76 -13.08 7.29
CA ILE A 34 8.00 -12.33 7.03
C ILE A 34 7.96 -11.47 5.76
N GLY A 35 7.11 -11.83 4.79
CA GLY A 35 7.02 -11.14 3.50
C GLY A 35 6.00 -10.00 3.49
N CYS A 36 4.82 -10.23 4.05
CA CYS A 36 3.73 -9.25 4.03
C CYS A 36 3.29 -8.78 5.43
N SER A 37 3.92 -9.18 6.54
CA SER A 37 3.55 -8.80 7.93
C SER A 37 2.12 -9.16 8.39
N MET A 38 1.29 -9.71 7.50
CA MET A 38 -0.03 -10.23 7.84
C MET A 38 0.09 -11.47 8.73
N THR A 39 -0.80 -11.59 9.70
CA THR A 39 -1.12 -12.84 10.36
C THR A 39 -1.87 -13.78 9.41
N LYS A 40 -1.93 -15.07 9.76
CA LYS A 40 -2.73 -16.03 9.01
C LYS A 40 -4.21 -15.63 8.97
N MET A 41 -4.73 -15.14 10.09
CA MET A 41 -6.12 -14.70 10.21
C MET A 41 -6.42 -13.49 9.31
N GLU A 42 -5.55 -12.49 9.25
CA GLU A 42 -5.68 -11.35 8.32
C GLU A 42 -5.64 -11.80 6.84
N LYS A 43 -4.83 -12.82 6.50
CA LYS A 43 -4.80 -13.40 5.15
C LYS A 43 -6.13 -14.06 4.79
N ASP A 44 -6.70 -14.81 5.71
CA ASP A 44 -7.94 -15.54 5.50
C ASP A 44 -9.15 -14.59 5.47
N MET A 45 -9.09 -13.46 6.18
CA MET A 45 -10.13 -12.43 6.23
C MET A 45 -10.07 -11.39 5.10
N PHE A 46 -9.04 -11.39 4.26
CA PHE A 46 -8.95 -10.39 3.18
C PHE A 46 -10.18 -10.49 2.25
N PRO A 47 -10.93 -9.40 2.02
CA PRO A 47 -12.14 -9.43 1.22
C PRO A 47 -11.80 -9.71 -0.26
N ARG A 48 -11.81 -10.97 -0.67
CA ARG A 48 -11.57 -11.38 -2.07
C ARG A 48 -12.67 -10.86 -3.00
N HIS A 49 -13.89 -10.85 -2.48
CA HIS A 49 -15.09 -10.29 -3.09
C HIS A 49 -15.62 -9.23 -2.12
N GLY A 50 -15.65 -7.97 -2.52
CA GLY A 50 -16.03 -6.86 -1.64
C GLY A 50 -15.78 -5.50 -2.27
N GLY A 51 -16.36 -4.45 -1.69
CA GLY A 51 -16.23 -3.08 -2.21
C GLY A 51 -14.81 -2.53 -2.04
N GLY A 52 -14.40 -1.67 -2.97
CA GLY A 52 -13.04 -1.12 -3.00
C GLY A 52 -12.64 -0.38 -1.73
N ALA A 53 -13.59 0.26 -1.03
CA ALA A 53 -13.31 0.95 0.23
C ALA A 53 -12.74 0.01 1.31
N ALA A 54 -13.27 -1.21 1.42
CA ALA A 54 -12.80 -2.19 2.39
C ALA A 54 -11.40 -2.71 2.04
N LYS A 55 -11.16 -2.98 0.74
CA LYS A 55 -9.83 -3.40 0.25
C LYS A 55 -8.78 -2.30 0.45
N LYS A 56 -9.14 -1.05 0.15
CA LYS A 56 -8.29 0.14 0.35
C LYS A 56 -7.89 0.28 1.82
N ALA A 57 -8.86 0.35 2.73
CA ALA A 57 -8.61 0.50 4.16
C ALA A 57 -7.74 -0.64 4.73
N PHE A 58 -7.97 -1.88 4.27
CA PHE A 58 -7.16 -3.03 4.67
C PHE A 58 -5.69 -2.87 4.26
N ILE A 59 -5.45 -2.49 3.00
CA ILE A 59 -4.12 -2.36 2.42
C ILE A 59 -3.38 -1.15 3.01
N GLU A 60 -4.05 -0.01 3.19
CA GLU A 60 -3.49 1.18 3.85
C GLU A 60 -3.01 0.84 5.28
N GLY A 61 -3.86 0.18 6.07
CA GLY A 61 -3.48 -0.25 7.41
C GLY A 61 -2.33 -1.26 7.41
N LEU A 62 -2.25 -2.12 6.39
CA LEU A 62 -1.14 -3.06 6.26
C LEU A 62 0.18 -2.34 5.93
N VAL A 63 0.15 -1.39 5.00
CA VAL A 63 1.32 -0.59 4.62
C VAL A 63 1.82 0.23 5.81
N GLY A 64 0.93 0.84 6.60
CA GLY A 64 1.31 1.51 7.85
C GLY A 64 2.08 0.59 8.80
N ARG A 65 1.58 -0.63 9.02
CA ARG A 65 2.29 -1.65 9.84
C ARG A 65 3.62 -2.08 9.23
N LEU A 66 3.72 -2.18 7.90
CA LEU A 66 4.98 -2.52 7.22
C LEU A 66 6.01 -1.40 7.39
N ALA A 67 5.60 -0.13 7.31
CA ALA A 67 6.46 1.01 7.54
C ALA A 67 6.97 1.09 8.99
N GLU A 68 6.15 0.69 9.97
CA GLU A 68 6.57 0.58 11.37
C GLU A 68 7.47 -0.63 11.64
N ALA A 69 7.13 -1.79 11.07
CA ALA A 69 7.78 -3.06 11.38
C ALA A 69 9.08 -3.31 10.58
N THR A 70 9.26 -2.63 9.46
CA THR A 70 10.38 -2.85 8.54
C THR A 70 11.09 -1.54 8.23
N ARG A 71 12.41 -1.61 8.06
CA ARG A 71 13.21 -0.42 7.70
C ARG A 71 12.99 0.01 6.24
N ASN A 72 12.37 -0.84 5.40
CA ASN A 72 12.08 -0.54 3.99
C ASN A 72 10.90 -1.41 3.45
N PRO A 73 9.70 -0.84 3.23
CA PRO A 73 8.55 -1.56 2.65
C PRO A 73 8.67 -1.81 1.13
N GLY A 74 9.69 -1.28 0.45
CA GLY A 74 9.82 -1.32 -1.01
C GLY A 74 9.85 -2.74 -1.59
N PHE A 75 10.41 -3.73 -0.88
CA PHE A 75 10.32 -5.13 -1.33
C PHE A 75 8.87 -5.61 -1.45
N TRP A 76 8.02 -5.26 -0.48
CA TRP A 76 6.62 -5.63 -0.50
C TRP A 76 5.87 -4.88 -1.60
N ILE A 77 6.15 -3.58 -1.78
CA ILE A 77 5.52 -2.76 -2.82
C ILE A 77 5.85 -3.30 -4.21
N MET A 78 7.13 -3.56 -4.49
CA MET A 78 7.57 -4.15 -5.76
C MET A 78 6.90 -5.52 -6.02
N SER A 79 6.82 -6.37 -5.00
CA SER A 79 6.15 -7.66 -5.10
C SER A 79 4.65 -7.53 -5.35
N TYR A 80 3.99 -6.57 -4.69
CA TYR A 80 2.56 -6.33 -4.85
C TYR A 80 2.24 -5.71 -6.22
N ARG A 81 3.06 -4.78 -6.71
CA ARG A 81 2.95 -4.23 -8.08
C ARG A 81 3.04 -5.33 -9.12
N ARG A 82 4.04 -6.22 -8.98
CA ARG A 82 4.18 -7.37 -9.89
C ARG A 82 2.95 -8.29 -9.85
N LYS A 83 2.35 -8.48 -8.68
CA LYS A 83 1.13 -9.25 -8.55
C LYS A 83 -0.05 -8.58 -9.26
N CYS A 84 -0.22 -7.28 -9.11
CA CYS A 84 -1.25 -6.52 -9.83
C CYS A 84 -1.08 -6.67 -11.35
N GLU A 85 0.16 -6.55 -11.86
CA GLU A 85 0.47 -6.78 -13.29
C GLU A 85 0.08 -8.19 -13.76
N MET A 86 0.42 -9.22 -12.99
CA MET A 86 0.09 -10.61 -13.32
C MET A 86 -1.41 -10.88 -13.35
N GLU A 87 -2.18 -10.17 -12.53
CA GLU A 87 -3.64 -10.28 -12.45
C GLU A 87 -4.35 -9.31 -13.42
N GLY A 88 -3.59 -8.53 -14.20
CA GLY A 88 -4.14 -7.57 -15.16
C GLY A 88 -4.85 -6.38 -14.52
N VAL A 89 -4.51 -6.03 -13.28
CA VAL A 89 -5.08 -4.90 -12.54
C VAL A 89 -4.03 -3.81 -12.39
N GLU A 90 -4.40 -2.55 -12.63
CA GLU A 90 -3.52 -1.42 -12.34
C GLU A 90 -3.21 -1.37 -10.83
N CYS A 91 -1.94 -1.20 -10.46
CA CYS A 91 -1.57 -1.09 -9.06
C CYS A 91 -1.86 0.31 -8.53
N PRO A 92 -2.73 0.48 -7.51
CA PRO A 92 -3.03 1.80 -6.94
C PRO A 92 -1.95 2.32 -5.99
N ILE A 93 -0.89 1.56 -5.73
CA ILE A 93 0.19 1.94 -4.81
C ILE A 93 1.41 2.38 -5.62
N ARG A 94 1.91 3.58 -5.32
CA ARG A 94 3.13 4.14 -5.90
C ARG A 94 4.11 4.55 -4.82
N GLU A 95 5.40 4.35 -5.09
CA GLU A 95 6.49 4.96 -4.33
C GLU A 95 6.83 6.29 -5.01
N GLU A 96 6.77 7.39 -4.26
CA GLU A 96 7.35 8.66 -4.70
C GLU A 96 8.87 8.55 -4.67
N THR A 97 9.55 8.83 -5.77
CA THR A 97 11.00 8.99 -5.67
C THR A 97 11.31 10.38 -5.11
N ALA A 98 12.50 10.54 -4.54
CA ALA A 98 12.94 11.82 -3.96
C ALA A 98 12.88 13.00 -4.96
N ASP A 99 12.88 12.71 -6.27
CA ASP A 99 12.78 13.71 -7.34
C ASP A 99 11.34 14.26 -7.54
N GLU A 100 10.29 13.51 -7.18
CA GLU A 100 8.89 13.95 -7.33
C GLU A 100 8.42 14.87 -6.19
N VAL A 101 8.98 14.70 -4.99
CA VAL A 101 8.67 15.53 -3.81
C VAL A 101 9.17 16.97 -3.99
N ALA A 102 10.20 17.18 -4.82
CA ALA A 102 10.76 18.50 -5.12
C ALA A 102 9.86 19.36 -6.03
N VAL A 103 8.81 18.78 -6.63
CA VAL A 103 7.94 19.45 -7.61
C VAL A 103 6.62 19.94 -7.00
N ALA A 104 6.33 19.66 -5.73
CA ALA A 104 5.16 20.24 -5.08
C ALA A 104 5.29 21.78 -5.02
N PRO A 105 4.45 22.57 -5.73
CA PRO A 105 4.45 24.01 -5.55
C PRO A 105 3.95 24.30 -4.15
N ASN A 106 4.79 24.97 -3.37
CA ASN A 106 4.45 25.45 -2.04
C ASN A 106 3.40 26.55 -2.19
N GLU A 107 2.11 26.19 -2.25
CA GLU A 107 1.00 27.15 -2.21
C GLU A 107 0.85 27.68 -0.77
N SER A 108 1.76 28.59 -0.41
CA SER A 108 1.66 29.46 0.75
C SER A 108 2.11 30.86 0.38
N GLU A 109 1.61 31.37 -0.74
CA GLU A 109 1.44 32.81 -0.92
C GLU A 109 -0.07 33.09 -1.07
N LYS A 110 -0.70 33.40 0.07
CA LYS A 110 -1.83 34.32 0.05
C LYS A 110 -1.73 35.27 1.22
N SER A 111 -1.05 36.39 0.93
CA SER A 111 -1.22 37.69 1.57
C SER A 111 -2.71 37.99 1.83
N PRO A 112 -3.05 38.69 2.92
CA PRO A 112 -3.55 40.05 2.66
C PRO A 112 -3.30 41.10 3.75
N ALA A 113 -3.50 42.34 3.30
CA ALA A 113 -3.80 43.58 4.03
C ALA A 113 -2.58 44.32 4.62
N GLY A 114 -2.37 45.61 4.38
CA GLY A 114 -3.17 46.64 3.72
C GLY A 114 -2.43 47.97 3.84
#